data_AF-A0A537H6I4-F1
#
_entry.id   AF-A0A537H6I4-F1
#
_cell.length_a   1.000
_cell.length_b   1.000
_cell.length_c   1.000
_cell.angle_alpha   90.00
_cell.angle_beta   90.00
_cell.angle_gamma   90.00
#
_symmetry.space_group_name_H-M   'P 1'
#
loop_
_entity.id
_entity.type
_entity.pdbx_description
1 polymer ?
#
loop_
_entity_poly.entity_id
_entity_poly.type
_entity_poly.pdbx_seq_one_letter_code
_entity_poly.pdbx_strand_id
1 'polypeptide(L)'
;MNRKKQWIGASILLATFALALPALTPHVNAGPVTEKCVGCGITMLSPGSNGALNNQSTVGSTFLVSFALKNFTLVQPGTRNDVNITNSQGLQEGHIHVIVDGNYYEIWASPNGIPLTLNSGSHTILLRLVSDFHLPFSPDITASTTVTVANGADTIQSAAMNAQNYSLGALIVSVIALILVAYVAFKPKPKTA
;
A
#
# COMPACT_ATOMS: atom_id res chain seq x y z
N MET A 1 2.26 64.35 44.36
CA MET A 1 3.14 63.18 44.62
C MET A 1 2.26 61.92 44.68
N ASN A 2 2.28 60.91 43.81
CA ASN A 2 2.92 60.69 42.52
C ASN A 2 2.18 59.50 41.85
N ARG A 3 1.18 59.75 40.96
CA ARG A 3 0.34 58.72 40.30
C ARG A 3 1.13 57.69 39.47
N LYS A 4 2.42 57.95 39.22
CA LYS A 4 3.34 57.04 38.54
C LYS A 4 3.76 55.81 39.35
N LYS A 5 3.58 55.80 40.69
CA LYS A 5 4.02 54.67 41.54
C LYS A 5 3.04 53.49 41.58
N GLN A 6 1.76 53.68 41.26
CA GLN A 6 0.76 52.61 41.31
C GLN A 6 0.75 51.71 40.06
N TRP A 7 1.25 52.20 38.93
CA TRP A 7 1.28 51.43 37.69
C TRP A 7 2.45 50.43 37.63
N ILE A 8 3.53 50.68 38.37
CA ILE A 8 4.71 49.80 38.38
C ILE A 8 4.48 48.55 39.24
N GLY A 9 3.73 48.67 40.34
CA GLY A 9 3.43 47.53 41.24
C GLY A 9 2.51 46.48 40.61
N ALA A 10 1.53 46.92 39.81
CA ALA A 10 0.59 46.02 39.15
C ALA A 10 1.24 45.25 37.98
N SER A 11 2.17 45.86 37.25
CA SER A 11 2.87 45.22 36.13
C SER A 11 3.88 44.18 36.59
N ILE A 12 4.51 44.36 37.77
CA ILE A 12 5.49 43.39 38.29
C ILE A 12 4.80 42.13 38.80
N LEU A 13 3.64 42.24 39.46
CA LEU A 13 2.87 41.07 39.93
C LEU A 13 2.28 40.25 38.77
N LEU A 14 1.86 40.90 37.67
CA LEU A 14 1.35 40.20 36.49
C LEU A 14 2.47 39.55 35.66
N ALA A 15 3.65 40.18 35.60
CA ALA A 15 4.83 39.60 34.94
C ALA A 15 5.39 38.39 35.72
N THR A 16 5.31 38.37 37.05
CA THR A 16 5.73 37.20 37.85
C THR A 16 4.74 36.03 37.78
N PHE A 17 3.45 36.27 37.50
CA PHE A 17 2.47 35.20 37.31
C PHE A 17 2.57 34.55 35.92
N ALA A 18 3.08 35.27 34.91
CA ALA A 18 3.29 34.72 33.56
C ALA A 18 4.57 33.88 33.42
N LEU A 19 5.57 34.07 34.29
CA LEU A 19 6.84 33.34 34.26
C LEU A 19 6.90 32.17 35.27
N ALA A 20 5.88 32.01 36.10
CA ALA A 20 5.77 30.95 37.10
C ALA A 20 4.56 30.04 36.85
N LEU A 21 4.21 29.79 35.58
CA LEU A 21 3.60 28.52 35.22
C LEU A 21 4.74 27.50 35.17
N PRO A 22 5.00 26.69 36.22
CA PRO A 22 5.72 25.47 35.98
C PRO A 22 4.88 24.74 34.93
N ALA A 23 5.45 24.53 33.75
CA ALA A 23 4.91 23.61 32.77
C ALA A 23 4.97 22.21 33.41
N LEU A 24 4.03 21.94 34.30
CA LEU A 24 3.65 20.62 34.79
C LEU A 24 2.77 19.93 33.72
N THR A 25 2.90 20.32 32.46
CA THR A 25 2.70 19.34 31.40
C THR A 25 3.86 18.39 31.53
N PRO A 26 3.68 17.15 32.02
CA PRO A 26 4.69 16.14 31.78
C PRO A 26 4.85 16.08 30.26
N HIS A 27 5.89 16.70 29.74
CA HIS A 27 6.48 16.25 28.50
C HIS A 27 7.06 14.89 28.85
N VAL A 28 6.19 13.87 28.80
CA VAL A 28 6.63 12.53 28.46
C VAL A 28 7.24 12.67 27.08
N ASN A 29 8.56 12.94 27.04
CA ASN A 29 9.38 12.42 25.98
C ASN A 29 9.32 10.90 26.12
N ALA A 30 8.20 10.32 25.68
CA ALA A 30 8.18 8.96 25.23
C ALA A 30 9.12 8.95 24.02
N GLY A 31 10.41 8.74 24.28
CA GLY A 31 11.25 8.11 23.27
C GLY A 31 10.51 6.87 22.76
N PRO A 32 10.68 6.49 21.49
CA PRO A 32 9.86 5.43 20.89
C PRO A 32 9.95 4.19 21.78
N VAL A 33 8.86 3.90 22.49
CA VAL A 33 8.67 2.62 23.15
C VAL A 33 8.49 1.66 21.99
N THR A 34 9.59 1.07 21.54
CA THR A 34 9.57 0.10 20.46
C THR A 34 8.93 -1.17 21.00
N GLU A 35 7.75 -1.48 20.50
CA GLU A 35 6.93 -2.56 21.03
C GLU A 35 7.35 -3.89 20.43
N LYS A 36 7.37 -4.96 21.22
CA LYS A 36 7.80 -6.27 20.71
C LYS A 36 6.60 -7.12 20.33
N CYS A 37 6.48 -7.47 19.06
CA CYS A 37 5.49 -8.43 18.57
C CYS A 37 6.17 -9.78 18.30
N VAL A 38 5.93 -10.78 19.16
CA VAL A 38 6.62 -12.07 19.07
C VAL A 38 5.98 -12.97 18.01
N GLY A 39 6.73 -13.29 16.97
CA GLY A 39 6.30 -14.23 15.92
C GLY A 39 5.24 -13.67 14.97
N CYS A 40 4.98 -12.37 15.05
CA CYS A 40 4.08 -11.66 14.17
C CYS A 40 4.70 -11.45 12.79
N GLY A 41 3.87 -11.28 11.79
CA GLY A 41 4.34 -11.07 10.42
C GLY A 41 3.28 -10.52 9.52
N ILE A 42 3.74 -9.85 8.46
CA ILE A 42 2.94 -9.44 7.33
C ILE A 42 3.65 -9.89 6.05
N THR A 43 2.88 -10.39 5.09
CA THR A 43 3.38 -10.79 3.77
C THR A 43 2.49 -10.19 2.70
N MET A 44 3.08 -9.62 1.65
CA MET A 44 2.31 -9.23 0.47
C MET A 44 2.05 -10.43 -0.44
N LEU A 45 0.78 -10.61 -0.79
CA LEU A 45 0.32 -11.69 -1.67
C LEU A 45 0.21 -11.22 -3.11
N SER A 46 -0.19 -9.97 -3.32
CA SER A 46 -0.29 -9.34 -4.64
C SER A 46 -0.40 -7.82 -4.49
N PRO A 47 -0.10 -7.02 -5.50
CA PRO A 47 0.64 -7.35 -6.73
C PRO A 47 2.17 -7.19 -6.53
N GLY A 48 2.93 -7.19 -7.62
CA GLY A 48 4.32 -6.76 -7.67
C GLY A 48 5.36 -7.85 -7.41
N SER A 49 6.63 -7.52 -7.58
CA SER A 49 7.75 -8.48 -7.64
C SER A 49 7.84 -9.48 -6.48
N ASN A 50 7.32 -9.09 -5.31
CA ASN A 50 7.36 -9.91 -4.08
C ASN A 50 6.00 -10.55 -3.74
N GLY A 51 5.00 -10.43 -4.61
CA GLY A 51 3.66 -10.98 -4.42
C GLY A 51 3.67 -12.50 -4.53
N ALA A 52 3.37 -13.18 -3.42
CA ALA A 52 3.39 -14.65 -3.35
C ALA A 52 2.31 -15.35 -4.22
N LEU A 53 1.17 -14.68 -4.49
CA LEU A 53 0.05 -15.21 -5.28
C LEU A 53 -0.03 -14.62 -6.69
N ASN A 54 0.35 -13.34 -6.84
CA ASN A 54 0.43 -12.68 -8.13
C ASN A 54 1.60 -11.69 -8.13
N ASN A 55 2.62 -12.00 -8.92
CA ASN A 55 3.84 -11.21 -9.06
C ASN A 55 3.81 -10.21 -10.23
N GLN A 56 2.63 -10.00 -10.84
CA GLN A 56 2.46 -9.05 -11.91
C GLN A 56 2.93 -7.67 -11.44
N SER A 57 3.99 -7.19 -12.09
CA SER A 57 4.61 -5.93 -11.73
C SER A 57 3.94 -4.75 -12.42
N THR A 58 3.12 -4.97 -13.45
CA THR A 58 2.37 -3.90 -14.12
C THR A 58 0.88 -3.96 -13.77
N VAL A 59 0.33 -2.86 -13.25
CA VAL A 59 -1.06 -2.77 -12.77
C VAL A 59 -1.79 -1.57 -13.40
N GLY A 60 -3.12 -1.58 -13.35
CA GLY A 60 -3.92 -0.40 -13.71
C GLY A 60 -3.80 0.73 -12.68
N SER A 61 -4.37 1.90 -12.97
CA SER A 61 -4.36 3.06 -12.06
C SER A 61 -5.05 2.79 -10.72
N THR A 62 -6.03 1.88 -10.70
CA THR A 62 -6.67 1.38 -9.48
C THR A 62 -6.45 -0.13 -9.37
N PHE A 63 -5.97 -0.58 -8.22
CA PHE A 63 -5.67 -1.99 -7.96
C PHE A 63 -5.80 -2.33 -6.48
N LEU A 64 -5.87 -3.63 -6.17
CA LEU A 64 -5.94 -4.14 -4.80
C LEU A 64 -4.60 -4.71 -4.35
N VAL A 65 -4.10 -4.25 -3.21
CA VAL A 65 -2.98 -4.88 -2.50
C VAL A 65 -3.53 -5.93 -1.55
N SER A 66 -3.21 -7.20 -1.79
CA SER A 66 -3.58 -8.31 -0.92
C SER A 66 -2.43 -8.66 -0.01
N PHE A 67 -2.73 -8.96 1.24
CA PHE A 67 -1.74 -9.31 2.25
C PHE A 67 -2.22 -10.45 3.15
N ALA A 68 -1.28 -11.07 3.84
CA ALA A 68 -1.54 -12.04 4.90
C ALA A 68 -0.88 -11.56 6.19
N LEU A 69 -1.56 -11.79 7.31
CA LEU A 69 -1.06 -11.53 8.65
C LEU A 69 -0.80 -12.82 9.40
N LYS A 70 0.16 -12.77 10.32
CA LYS A 70 0.46 -13.85 11.25
C LYS A 70 0.48 -13.28 12.65
N ASN A 71 -0.21 -13.93 13.59
CA ASN A 71 -0.25 -13.59 15.01
C ASN A 71 -0.55 -12.10 15.29
N PHE A 72 -1.41 -11.48 14.47
CA PHE A 72 -1.73 -10.06 14.55
C PHE A 72 -3.21 -9.84 14.26
N THR A 73 -3.86 -9.02 15.07
CA THR A 73 -5.28 -8.65 14.92
C THR A 73 -5.37 -7.22 14.43
N LEU A 74 -6.06 -6.99 13.32
CA LEU A 74 -6.31 -5.62 12.86
C LEU A 74 -7.43 -4.98 13.68
N VAL A 75 -7.12 -3.81 14.23
CA VAL A 75 -8.02 -2.98 15.03
C VAL A 75 -7.91 -1.55 14.51
N GLN A 76 -9.05 -0.86 14.46
CA GLN A 76 -9.08 0.53 14.04
C GLN A 76 -8.59 1.40 15.21
N PRO A 77 -7.58 2.27 15.02
CA PRO A 77 -7.15 3.16 16.09
C PRO A 77 -8.19 4.27 16.32
N GLY A 78 -8.23 4.78 17.55
CA GLY A 78 -9.13 5.81 18.04
C GLY A 78 -10.45 5.29 18.62
N THR A 79 -10.59 4.00 18.92
CA THR A 79 -11.80 3.46 19.58
C THR A 79 -11.64 3.37 21.10
N ARG A 80 -12.77 3.30 21.81
CA ARG A 80 -12.78 3.35 23.28
C ARG A 80 -12.11 2.14 23.94
N ASN A 81 -11.97 1.04 23.20
CA ASN A 81 -11.43 -0.22 23.70
C ASN A 81 -10.01 -0.50 23.20
N ASP A 82 -9.38 0.47 22.52
CA ASP A 82 -8.01 0.33 22.03
C ASP A 82 -7.08 0.06 23.19
N VAL A 83 -6.37 -1.05 23.12
CA VAL A 83 -5.25 -1.30 24.01
C VAL A 83 -4.00 -1.31 23.17
N ASN A 84 -3.03 -0.47 23.56
CA ASN A 84 -1.84 -0.17 22.77
C ASN A 84 -1.22 -1.38 22.03
N ILE A 85 -1.12 -2.54 22.72
CA ILE A 85 -0.31 -3.67 22.27
C ILE A 85 -1.10 -4.97 22.24
N THR A 86 -1.60 -5.42 23.38
CA THR A 86 -2.13 -6.78 23.54
C THR A 86 -3.56 -6.71 24.02
N ASN A 87 -4.45 -7.29 23.23
CA ASN A 87 -5.87 -7.30 23.51
C ASN A 87 -6.22 -8.19 24.71
N SER A 88 -7.49 -8.12 25.15
CA SER A 88 -7.98 -8.92 26.30
C SER A 88 -7.84 -10.44 26.13
N GLN A 89 -7.59 -10.93 24.91
CA GLN A 89 -7.39 -12.34 24.58
C GLN A 89 -5.89 -12.72 24.49
N GLY A 90 -4.97 -11.79 24.78
CA GLY A 90 -3.54 -12.03 24.71
C GLY A 90 -2.95 -11.99 23.30
N LEU A 91 -3.71 -11.51 22.31
CA LEU A 91 -3.24 -11.36 20.92
C LEU A 91 -2.70 -9.95 20.71
N GLN A 92 -1.67 -9.83 19.87
CA GLN A 92 -1.22 -8.52 19.43
C GLN A 92 -2.32 -7.86 18.58
N GLU A 93 -2.60 -6.59 18.86
CA GLU A 93 -3.44 -5.74 18.03
C GLU A 93 -2.71 -4.49 17.52
N GLY A 94 -3.35 -3.83 16.56
CA GLY A 94 -2.87 -2.65 15.87
C GLY A 94 -3.42 -2.56 14.44
N HIS A 95 -2.72 -1.81 13.59
CA HIS A 95 -3.15 -1.57 12.21
C HIS A 95 -1.96 -1.52 11.25
N ILE A 96 -2.26 -1.37 9.97
CA ILE A 96 -1.26 -1.20 8.92
C ILE A 96 -1.12 0.29 8.59
N HIS A 97 0.11 0.80 8.60
CA HIS A 97 0.45 2.00 7.86
C HIS A 97 0.81 1.62 6.43
N VAL A 98 0.05 2.16 5.48
CA VAL A 98 0.34 2.03 4.05
C VAL A 98 1.22 3.20 3.66
N ILE A 99 2.38 2.88 3.10
CA ILE A 99 3.40 3.86 2.69
C ILE A 99 3.67 3.65 1.21
N VAL A 100 3.57 4.71 0.41
CA VAL A 100 3.83 4.70 -1.02
C VAL A 100 4.97 5.65 -1.31
N ASP A 101 6.04 5.14 -1.93
CA ASP A 101 7.26 5.89 -2.25
C ASP A 101 7.89 6.60 -1.04
N GLY A 102 7.79 5.96 0.12
CA GLY A 102 8.29 6.49 1.39
C GLY A 102 7.35 7.50 2.07
N ASN A 103 6.24 7.88 1.43
CA ASN A 103 5.24 8.78 1.99
C ASN A 103 4.09 7.99 2.62
N TYR A 104 3.65 8.41 3.80
CA TYR A 104 2.45 7.86 4.41
C TYR A 104 1.24 8.11 3.49
N TYR A 105 0.49 7.05 3.20
CA TYR A 105 -0.68 7.07 2.33
C TYR A 105 -1.96 6.97 3.16
N GLU A 106 -2.13 5.88 3.92
CA GLU A 106 -3.32 5.70 4.78
C GLU A 106 -3.10 4.69 5.93
N ILE A 107 -4.08 4.66 6.84
CA ILE A 107 -4.24 3.57 7.82
C ILE A 107 -5.17 2.53 7.22
N TRP A 108 -4.81 1.27 7.41
CA TRP A 108 -5.66 0.14 7.05
C TRP A 108 -5.85 -0.81 8.23
N ALA A 109 -7.10 -1.03 8.63
CA ALA A 109 -7.48 -1.89 9.75
C ALA A 109 -8.52 -2.97 9.35
N SER A 110 -8.71 -3.19 8.04
CA SER A 110 -9.62 -4.22 7.53
C SER A 110 -8.84 -5.47 7.08
N PRO A 111 -9.35 -6.68 7.26
CA PRO A 111 -8.73 -7.89 6.69
C PRO A 111 -8.85 -7.96 5.15
N ASN A 112 -9.64 -7.07 4.54
CA ASN A 112 -9.79 -7.02 3.09
C ASN A 112 -8.53 -6.44 2.41
N GLY A 113 -8.41 -6.66 1.09
CA GLY A 113 -7.36 -6.04 0.29
C GLY A 113 -7.47 -4.52 0.28
N ILE A 114 -6.31 -3.85 0.21
CA ILE A 114 -6.18 -2.39 0.27
C ILE A 114 -6.34 -1.80 -1.14
N PRO A 115 -7.40 -1.02 -1.40
CA PRO A 115 -7.56 -0.36 -2.69
C PRO A 115 -6.63 0.84 -2.82
N LEU A 116 -5.68 0.76 -3.74
CA LEU A 116 -4.81 1.88 -4.08
C LEU A 116 -5.21 2.48 -5.42
N THR A 117 -5.16 3.81 -5.48
CA THR A 117 -5.28 4.55 -6.74
C THR A 117 -4.05 5.44 -6.89
N LEU A 118 -3.20 5.10 -7.84
CA LEU A 118 -1.91 5.75 -8.06
C LEU A 118 -1.83 6.30 -9.49
N ASN A 119 -1.00 7.32 -9.66
CA ASN A 119 -0.68 7.85 -10.99
C ASN A 119 0.17 6.85 -11.78
N SER A 120 0.29 7.04 -13.08
CA SER A 120 1.20 6.25 -13.90
C SER A 120 2.65 6.41 -13.44
N GLY A 121 3.40 5.31 -13.41
CA GLY A 121 4.81 5.34 -12.99
C GLY A 121 5.19 4.13 -12.15
N SER A 122 6.46 4.04 -11.78
CA SER A 122 6.94 3.03 -10.84
C SER A 122 6.70 3.51 -9.41
N HIS A 123 6.14 2.63 -8.58
CA HIS A 123 5.83 2.88 -7.19
C HIS A 123 6.34 1.75 -6.30
N THR A 124 6.91 2.11 -5.16
CA THR A 124 7.23 1.17 -4.07
C THR A 124 6.17 1.28 -3.00
N ILE A 125 5.49 0.16 -2.74
CA ILE A 125 4.47 0.05 -1.71
C ILE A 125 5.09 -0.67 -0.53
N LEU A 126 4.98 -0.08 0.65
CA LEU A 126 5.40 -0.67 1.91
C LEU A 126 4.20 -0.72 2.86
N LEU A 127 3.92 -1.91 3.38
CA LEU A 127 2.96 -2.13 4.45
C LEU A 127 3.75 -2.32 5.74
N ARG A 128 3.47 -1.51 6.77
CA ARG A 128 4.09 -1.62 8.09
C ARG A 128 3.02 -1.92 9.13
N LEU A 129 3.23 -2.94 9.95
CA LEU A 129 2.42 -3.13 11.16
C LEU A 129 2.85 -2.15 12.23
N VAL A 130 1.87 -1.50 12.84
CA VAL A 130 2.06 -0.58 13.96
C VAL A 130 1.07 -0.90 15.06
N SER A 131 1.39 -0.47 16.27
CA SER A 131 0.49 -0.50 17.41
C SER A 131 -0.67 0.48 17.24
N ASP A 132 -1.70 0.37 18.09
CA ASP A 132 -2.84 1.30 18.07
C ASP A 132 -2.39 2.75 18.35
N PHE A 133 -1.25 2.95 19.02
CA PHE A 133 -0.64 4.28 19.21
C PHE A 133 0.27 4.69 18.05
N HIS A 134 0.16 4.04 16.90
CA HIS A 134 0.93 4.31 15.68
C HIS A 134 2.43 4.13 15.86
N LEU A 135 2.84 3.31 16.84
CA LEU A 135 4.24 3.02 17.09
C LEU A 135 4.68 1.79 16.29
N PRO A 136 5.86 1.83 15.65
CA PRO A 136 6.41 0.64 14.99
C PRO A 136 6.83 -0.41 16.00
N PHE A 137 6.70 -1.68 15.62
CA PHE A 137 7.24 -2.80 16.39
C PHE A 137 8.77 -2.90 16.24
N SER A 138 9.41 -3.62 17.17
CA SER A 138 10.83 -3.97 17.15
C SER A 138 11.03 -5.49 17.23
N PRO A 139 11.57 -6.14 16.17
CA PRO A 139 11.99 -5.53 14.90
C PRO A 139 10.80 -4.97 14.10
N ASP A 140 11.09 -4.07 13.16
CA ASP A 140 10.05 -3.51 12.27
C ASP A 140 9.40 -4.64 11.46
N ILE A 141 8.08 -4.64 11.37
CA ILE A 141 7.31 -5.70 10.73
C ILE A 141 6.69 -5.14 9.46
N THR A 142 7.37 -5.37 8.35
CA THR A 142 7.03 -4.76 7.07
C THR A 142 6.96 -5.77 5.94
N ALA A 143 6.12 -5.50 4.95
CA ALA A 143 6.16 -6.12 3.62
C ALA A 143 6.32 -5.02 2.57
N SER A 144 7.15 -5.25 1.55
CA SER A 144 7.38 -4.29 0.47
C SER A 144 7.31 -4.95 -0.90
N THR A 145 6.78 -4.24 -1.88
CA THR A 145 6.66 -4.68 -3.28
C THR A 145 6.79 -3.48 -4.19
N THR A 146 7.22 -3.72 -5.41
CA THR A 146 7.30 -2.68 -6.45
C THR A 146 6.31 -3.00 -7.55
N VAL A 147 5.62 -1.96 -8.02
CA VAL A 147 4.73 -2.01 -9.17
C VAL A 147 5.03 -0.88 -10.15
N THR A 148 4.58 -1.06 -11.38
CA THR A 148 4.53 -0.06 -12.43
C THR A 148 3.07 0.12 -12.80
N VAL A 149 2.53 1.29 -12.51
CA VAL A 149 1.17 1.65 -12.92
C VAL A 149 1.22 2.05 -14.39
N ALA A 150 0.49 1.30 -15.22
CA ALA A 150 0.43 1.52 -16.65
C ALA A 150 -0.15 2.90 -16.95
N ASN A 151 0.42 3.57 -17.95
CA ASN A 151 -0.19 4.77 -18.49
C ASN A 151 -1.49 4.39 -19.21
N GLY A 152 -2.51 5.24 -19.19
CA GLY A 152 -3.75 4.99 -19.95
C GLY A 152 -3.47 4.69 -21.44
N ALA A 153 -2.41 5.28 -22.00
CA ALA A 153 -1.90 5.00 -23.34
C ALA A 153 -1.33 3.57 -23.53
N ASP A 154 -0.72 2.95 -22.50
CA ASP A 154 -0.21 1.57 -22.59
C ASP A 154 -1.33 0.55 -22.70
N THR A 155 -2.50 0.83 -22.13
CA THR A 155 -3.68 -0.04 -22.29
C THR A 155 -4.21 0.00 -23.73
N ILE A 156 -4.12 1.16 -24.39
CA ILE A 156 -4.45 1.33 -25.82
C ILE A 156 -3.40 0.63 -26.69
N GLN A 157 -2.12 0.77 -26.35
CA GLN A 157 -1.01 0.10 -27.05
C GLN A 157 -1.14 -1.43 -26.97
N SER A 158 -1.49 -1.97 -25.80
CA SER A 158 -1.70 -3.40 -25.57
C SER A 158 -2.91 -3.95 -26.36
N ALA A 159 -4.01 -3.19 -26.43
CA ALA A 159 -5.15 -3.53 -27.27
C ALA A 159 -4.82 -3.48 -28.77
N ALA A 160 -4.04 -2.48 -29.20
CA ALA A 160 -3.57 -2.36 -30.58
C ALA A 160 -2.60 -3.49 -30.97
N MET A 161 -1.69 -3.88 -30.07
CA MET A 161 -0.79 -5.03 -30.29
C MET A 161 -1.55 -6.36 -30.39
N ASN A 162 -2.56 -6.57 -29.55
CA ASN A 162 -3.42 -7.75 -29.64
C ASN A 162 -4.19 -7.76 -30.98
N ALA A 163 -4.73 -6.63 -31.43
CA ALA A 163 -5.40 -6.52 -32.74
C ALA A 163 -4.47 -6.85 -33.92
N GLN A 164 -3.20 -6.43 -33.86
CA GLN A 164 -2.18 -6.81 -34.87
C GLN A 164 -1.91 -8.33 -34.85
N ASN A 165 -1.81 -8.95 -33.67
CA ASN A 165 -1.61 -10.40 -33.54
C ASN A 165 -2.79 -11.22 -34.07
N TYR A 166 -4.04 -10.78 -33.81
CA TYR A 166 -5.22 -11.41 -34.41
C TYR A 166 -5.26 -11.23 -35.93
N SER A 167 -4.81 -10.09 -36.46
CA SER A 167 -4.71 -9.86 -37.90
C SER A 167 -3.66 -10.75 -38.58
N LEU A 168 -2.51 -10.98 -37.95
CA LEU A 168 -1.50 -11.93 -38.46
C LEU A 168 -1.99 -13.38 -38.35
N GLY A 169 -2.61 -13.77 -37.24
CA GLY A 169 -3.19 -15.10 -37.07
C GLY A 169 -4.27 -15.40 -38.11
N ALA A 170 -5.16 -14.45 -38.37
CA ALA A 170 -6.17 -14.56 -39.42
C ALA A 170 -5.57 -14.65 -40.82
N LEU A 171 -4.51 -13.89 -41.11
CA LEU A 171 -3.78 -13.97 -42.39
C LEU A 171 -3.13 -15.35 -42.58
N ILE A 172 -2.48 -15.88 -41.56
CA ILE A 172 -1.83 -17.20 -41.61
C ILE A 172 -2.88 -18.30 -41.87
N VAL A 173 -4.00 -18.26 -41.14
CA VAL A 173 -5.10 -19.23 -41.32
C VAL A 173 -5.72 -19.11 -42.72
N SER A 174 -5.92 -17.88 -43.21
CA SER A 174 -6.41 -17.60 -44.56
C SER A 174 -5.50 -18.19 -45.65
N VAL A 175 -4.19 -17.98 -45.54
CA VAL A 175 -3.21 -18.48 -46.52
C VAL A 175 -3.15 -20.00 -46.50
N ILE A 176 -3.12 -20.62 -45.33
CA ILE A 176 -3.13 -22.10 -45.20
C ILE A 176 -4.41 -22.68 -45.82
N ALA A 177 -5.56 -22.08 -45.55
CA ALA A 177 -6.82 -22.52 -46.13
C ALA A 177 -6.81 -22.45 -47.67
N LEU A 178 -6.29 -21.38 -48.25
CA LEU A 178 -6.15 -21.24 -49.71
C LEU A 178 -5.22 -22.30 -50.30
N ILE A 179 -4.09 -22.57 -49.66
CA ILE A 179 -3.14 -23.61 -50.09
C ILE A 179 -3.80 -24.99 -50.06
N LEU A 180 -4.54 -25.31 -49.00
CA LEU A 180 -5.24 -26.59 -48.87
C LEU A 180 -6.32 -26.76 -49.93
N VAL A 181 -7.11 -25.71 -50.19
CA VAL A 181 -8.14 -25.72 -51.25
C VAL A 181 -7.50 -25.93 -52.62
N ALA A 182 -6.42 -25.21 -52.93
CA ALA A 182 -5.67 -25.39 -54.17
C ALA A 182 -5.11 -26.81 -54.28
N TYR A 183 -4.51 -27.34 -53.22
CA TYR A 183 -3.96 -28.70 -53.19
C TYR A 183 -5.04 -29.75 -53.48
N VAL A 184 -6.23 -29.62 -52.88
CA VAL A 184 -7.35 -30.52 -53.12
C VAL A 184 -7.88 -30.40 -54.55
N ALA A 185 -8.02 -29.16 -55.06
CA ALA A 185 -8.53 -28.90 -56.40
C ALA A 185 -7.59 -29.38 -57.52
N PHE A 186 -6.27 -29.28 -57.30
CA PHE A 186 -5.24 -29.64 -58.28
C PHE A 186 -4.58 -31.00 -58.01
N LYS A 187 -5.19 -31.85 -57.17
CA LYS A 187 -4.68 -33.22 -56.97
C LYS A 187 -4.56 -33.94 -58.32
N PRO A 188 -3.35 -34.37 -58.72
CA PRO A 188 -3.17 -35.08 -59.98
C PRO A 188 -3.95 -36.40 -59.91
N LYS A 189 -4.81 -36.64 -60.90
CA LYS A 189 -5.53 -37.91 -61.01
C LYS A 189 -4.52 -39.05 -61.18
N PRO A 190 -4.70 -40.20 -60.51
CA PRO A 190 -3.83 -41.35 -60.72
C PRO A 190 -3.88 -41.75 -62.19
N LYS A 191 -2.71 -41.95 -62.80
CA LYS A 191 -2.61 -42.48 -64.17
C LYS A 191 -3.12 -43.91 -64.13
N THR A 192 -4.30 -44.14 -64.70
CA THR A 192 -4.81 -45.49 -64.95
C THR A 192 -3.85 -46.17 -65.93
N ALA A 193 -3.29 -47.30 -65.52
CA ALA A 193 -2.50 -48.19 -66.36
C ALA A 193 -3.39 -48.90 -67.38
#